data_AF-A0A845WCZ5-F1
#
_entry.id   AF-A0A845WCZ5-F1
#
_cell.length_a   1.000
_cell.length_b   1.000
_cell.length_c   1.000
_cell.angle_alpha   90.00
_cell.angle_beta   90.00
_cell.angle_gamma   90.00
#
_symmetry.space_group_name_H-M   'P 1'
#
loop_
_entity.id
_entity.type
_entity.pdbx_description
1 polymer ?
#
loop_
_entity_poly.entity_id
_entity_poly.type
_entity_poly.pdbx_seq_one_letter_code
_entity_poly.pdbx_strand_id
1 'polypeptide(L)'
;MNGIKKNLRQFNFPDNQVYDVIHQTYLRGIKLLDSGQEIENPRAWIRATSLNVIREMSRKQKKEQSWDSHLIEHQRAVKDSDNSEDENLRLLELALKKLDPKDYKLIVLREIEGLSWKQVVSHLASKGEDITEASARQRGNRALKRLRKIFFELKNHHK
;
A
#
# COMPACT_ATOMS: atom_id res chain seq x y z
N MET A 1 13.77 -6.16 10.64
CA MET A 1 12.79 -7.19 10.23
C MET A 1 11.35 -6.83 10.55
N ASN A 2 11.02 -6.35 11.76
CA ASN A 2 9.61 -6.07 12.15
C ASN A 2 8.83 -5.17 11.17
N GLY A 3 9.47 -4.15 10.57
CA GLY A 3 8.83 -3.31 9.55
C GLY A 3 8.46 -4.07 8.27
N ILE A 4 9.30 -5.00 7.82
CA ILE A 4 9.04 -5.83 6.63
C ILE A 4 7.91 -6.80 6.94
N LYS A 5 7.92 -7.48 8.10
CA LYS A 5 6.84 -8.38 8.53
C LYS A 5 5.49 -7.65 8.63
N LYS A 6 5.48 -6.45 9.24
CA LYS A 6 4.28 -5.61 9.29
C LYS A 6 3.73 -5.32 7.89
N ASN A 7 4.61 -4.94 6.95
CA ASN A 7 4.20 -4.69 5.58
C ASN A 7 3.71 -5.97 4.88
N LEU A 8 4.36 -7.12 5.08
CA LEU A 8 3.88 -8.39 4.53
C LEU A 8 2.46 -8.71 4.97
N ARG A 9 2.18 -8.60 6.28
CA ARG A 9 0.83 -8.79 6.83
C ARG A 9 -0.19 -7.82 6.25
N GLN A 10 0.18 -6.55 6.08
CA GLN A 10 -0.69 -5.55 5.43
C GLN A 10 -1.11 -5.97 4.01
N PHE A 11 -0.24 -6.69 3.30
CA PHE A 11 -0.51 -7.20 1.96
C PHE A 11 -0.97 -8.67 1.96
N ASN A 12 -1.38 -9.21 3.11
CA ASN A 12 -1.81 -10.61 3.29
C ASN A 12 -0.76 -11.66 2.87
N PHE A 13 0.52 -11.34 2.98
CA PHE A 13 1.60 -12.31 2.81
C PHE A 13 2.03 -12.93 4.15
N PRO A 14 2.39 -14.22 4.17
CA PRO A 14 2.90 -14.87 5.37
C PRO A 14 4.27 -14.32 5.79
N ASP A 15 4.54 -14.33 7.10
CA ASP A 15 5.77 -13.77 7.68
C ASP A 15 7.07 -14.44 7.16
N ASN A 16 7.00 -15.67 6.66
CA ASN A 16 8.15 -16.41 6.13
C ASN A 16 8.70 -15.81 4.81
N GLN A 17 7.90 -15.04 4.08
CA GLN A 17 8.31 -14.32 2.87
C GLN A 17 9.30 -13.17 3.18
N VAL A 18 9.59 -12.90 4.47
CA VAL A 18 10.56 -11.88 4.88
C VAL A 18 11.94 -12.12 4.28
N TYR A 19 12.35 -13.38 4.12
CA TYR A 19 13.67 -13.72 3.57
C TYR A 19 13.76 -13.40 2.08
N ASP A 20 12.70 -13.70 1.31
CA ASP A 20 12.62 -13.37 -0.11
C ASP A 20 12.68 -11.86 -0.34
N VAL A 21 11.95 -11.10 0.48
CA VAL A 21 11.98 -9.62 0.41
C VAL A 21 13.37 -9.08 0.71
N ILE A 22 14.04 -9.60 1.75
CA ILE A 22 15.39 -9.19 2.10
C ILE A 22 16.37 -9.54 0.97
N HIS A 23 16.29 -10.76 0.45
CA HIS A 23 17.17 -11.23 -0.61
C HIS A 23 17.04 -10.37 -1.87
N GLN A 24 15.81 -10.11 -2.34
CA GLN A 24 15.59 -9.22 -3.48
C GLN A 24 16.04 -7.78 -3.22
N THR A 25 15.83 -7.27 -2.01
CA THR A 25 16.30 -5.93 -1.62
C THR A 25 17.82 -5.84 -1.68
N TYR A 26 18.50 -6.88 -1.18
CA TYR A 26 19.95 -7.01 -1.22
C TYR A 26 20.48 -7.05 -2.65
N LEU A 27 19.92 -7.90 -3.51
CA LEU A 27 20.33 -8.00 -4.92
C LEU A 27 20.19 -6.66 -5.67
N ARG A 28 19.12 -5.90 -5.40
CA ARG A 28 18.97 -4.55 -5.97
C ARG A 28 20.03 -3.59 -5.47
N GLY A 29 20.47 -3.75 -4.23
CA GLY A 29 21.52 -2.92 -3.63
C GLY A 29 22.86 -3.20 -4.28
N ILE A 30 23.23 -4.48 -4.40
CA ILE A 30 24.45 -4.92 -5.08
C ILE A 30 24.48 -4.39 -6.53
N LYS A 31 23.41 -4.59 -7.30
CA LYS A 31 23.33 -4.10 -8.68
C LYS A 31 23.53 -2.57 -8.79
N LEU A 32 23.05 -1.82 -7.81
CA LEU A 32 23.21 -0.36 -7.76
C LEU A 32 24.68 0.01 -7.53
N LEU A 33 25.32 -0.63 -6.55
CA LEU A 33 26.73 -0.40 -6.22
C LEU A 33 27.66 -0.83 -7.35
N ASP A 34 27.39 -1.97 -7.99
CA ASP A 34 28.16 -2.46 -9.15
C ASP A 34 28.07 -1.50 -10.35
N SER A 35 26.99 -0.71 -10.44
CA SER A 35 26.83 0.32 -11.48
C SER A 35 27.58 1.64 -11.17
N GLY A 36 28.33 1.69 -10.07
CA GLY A 36 29.06 2.89 -9.62
C GLY A 36 28.19 3.93 -8.94
N GLN A 37 26.93 3.60 -8.62
CA GLN A 37 26.03 4.49 -7.87
C GLN A 37 26.19 4.29 -6.37
N GLU A 38 26.05 5.37 -5.60
CA GLU A 38 26.13 5.34 -4.14
C GLU A 38 24.74 5.31 -3.49
N ILE A 39 24.67 4.77 -2.26
CA ILE A 39 23.46 4.77 -1.44
C ILE A 39 23.66 5.75 -0.27
N GLU A 40 23.26 7.00 -0.45
CA GLU A 40 23.45 8.08 0.54
C GLU A 40 22.76 7.80 1.91
N ASN A 41 21.66 7.04 1.93
CA ASN A 41 20.98 6.63 3.16
C ASN A 41 20.52 5.16 3.11
N PRO A 42 21.40 4.21 3.47
CA PRO A 42 21.10 2.78 3.32
C PRO A 42 19.87 2.33 4.10
N ARG A 43 19.61 2.88 5.29
CA ARG A 43 18.43 2.51 6.09
C ARG A 43 17.14 2.98 5.44
N ALA A 44 17.08 4.21 4.94
CA ALA A 44 15.90 4.72 4.24
C ALA A 44 15.70 3.97 2.92
N TRP A 45 16.78 3.73 2.18
CA TRP A 45 16.78 3.00 0.93
C TRP A 45 16.26 1.57 1.11
N ILE A 46 16.78 0.80 2.07
CA ILE A 46 16.33 -0.57 2.36
C ILE A 46 14.82 -0.59 2.69
N ARG A 47 14.34 0.37 3.50
CA ARG A 47 12.91 0.46 3.83
C ARG A 47 12.06 0.73 2.59
N ALA A 48 12.47 1.66 1.74
CA ALA A 48 11.75 1.99 0.52
C ALA A 48 11.78 0.82 -0.49
N THR A 49 12.94 0.23 -0.70
CA THR A 49 13.15 -0.88 -1.64
C THR A 49 12.41 -2.14 -1.20
N SER A 50 12.48 -2.53 0.07
CA SER A 50 11.74 -3.70 0.58
C SER A 50 10.22 -3.53 0.45
N LEU A 51 9.70 -2.33 0.70
CA LEU A 51 8.28 -2.04 0.48
C LEU A 51 7.91 -2.10 -1.02
N ASN A 52 8.81 -1.65 -1.91
CA ASN A 52 8.58 -1.77 -3.34
C ASN A 52 8.57 -3.23 -3.80
N VAL A 53 9.47 -4.07 -3.27
CA VAL A 53 9.46 -5.52 -3.50
C VAL A 53 8.12 -6.14 -3.09
N ILE A 54 7.61 -5.84 -1.88
CA ILE A 54 6.31 -6.36 -1.42
C ILE A 54 5.17 -5.90 -2.34
N ARG A 55 5.18 -4.63 -2.77
CA ARG A 55 4.17 -4.12 -3.72
C ARG A 55 4.24 -4.84 -5.07
N GLU A 56 5.44 -5.16 -5.54
CA GLU A 56 5.63 -5.94 -6.77
C GLU A 56 5.08 -7.36 -6.62
N MET A 57 5.36 -8.03 -5.50
CA MET A 57 4.79 -9.34 -5.17
C MET A 57 3.25 -9.30 -5.20
N SER A 58 2.65 -8.29 -4.54
CA SER A 58 1.19 -8.12 -4.52
C SER A 58 0.60 -7.90 -5.92
N ARG A 59 1.25 -7.07 -6.76
CA ARG A 59 0.81 -6.87 -8.15
C ARG A 59 0.92 -8.14 -8.98
N LYS A 60 1.97 -8.93 -8.78
CA LYS A 60 2.15 -10.22 -9.46
C LYS A 60 1.04 -11.20 -9.08
N GLN A 61 0.76 -11.32 -7.77
CA GLN A 61 -0.32 -12.18 -7.27
C GLN A 61 -1.70 -11.77 -7.81
N LYS A 62 -2.02 -10.46 -7.81
CA LYS A 62 -3.29 -9.96 -8.40
C LYS A 62 -3.39 -10.27 -9.89
N LYS A 63 -2.28 -10.17 -10.63
CA LYS A 63 -2.24 -10.51 -12.05
C LYS A 63 -2.47 -12.01 -12.26
N GLU A 64 -1.80 -12.86 -11.50
CA GLU A 64 -1.99 -14.33 -11.55
C GLU A 64 -3.43 -14.73 -11.19
N GLN A 65 -4.00 -14.15 -10.14
CA GLN A 65 -5.41 -14.35 -9.77
C GLN A 65 -6.39 -13.88 -10.85
N SER A 66 -6.06 -12.82 -11.61
CA SER A 66 -6.87 -12.38 -12.75
C SER A 66 -6.86 -13.37 -13.92
N TRP A 67 -5.79 -14.15 -14.10
CA TRP A 67 -5.73 -15.23 -15.09
C TRP A 67 -6.42 -16.51 -14.58
N ASP A 68 -6.32 -16.78 -13.27
CA ASP A 68 -7.00 -17.87 -12.57
C ASP A 68 -8.46 -17.57 -12.20
N SER A 69 -9.00 -16.42 -12.62
CA SER A 69 -10.36 -15.94 -12.26
C SER A 69 -11.50 -16.79 -12.86
N HIS A 70 -11.20 -17.96 -13.42
CA HIS A 70 -12.18 -19.01 -13.70
C HIS A 70 -12.33 -20.01 -12.53
N LEU A 71 -11.55 -19.94 -11.44
CA LEU A 71 -11.53 -21.06 -10.47
C LEU A 71 -11.73 -20.76 -8.97
N ILE A 72 -11.58 -19.54 -8.42
CA ILE A 72 -11.57 -19.41 -6.94
C ILE A 72 -12.33 -18.20 -6.43
N GLU A 73 -13.66 -18.31 -6.45
CA GLU A 73 -14.52 -17.72 -5.43
C GLU A 73 -14.40 -18.57 -4.16
N HIS A 74 -13.39 -18.36 -3.31
CA HIS A 74 -13.45 -18.71 -1.88
C HIS A 74 -12.14 -18.39 -1.16
N GLN A 75 -12.20 -17.45 -0.21
CA GLN A 75 -11.68 -17.59 1.16
C GLN A 75 -12.03 -16.34 1.97
N ARG A 76 -13.34 -16.12 2.15
CA ARG A 76 -13.86 -15.31 3.27
C ARG A 76 -14.07 -16.23 4.45
N ALA A 77 -13.04 -16.44 5.25
CA ALA A 77 -13.17 -16.93 6.62
C ALA A 77 -11.79 -16.93 7.30
N VAL A 78 -11.49 -15.84 8.00
CA VAL A 78 -10.72 -15.96 9.24
C VAL A 78 -11.64 -15.45 10.33
N LYS A 79 -12.06 -16.40 11.16
CA LYS A 79 -12.87 -16.26 12.36
C LYS A 79 -12.09 -15.53 13.45
N ASP A 80 -12.85 -14.81 14.26
CA ASP A 80 -12.57 -14.37 15.63
C ASP A 80 -11.33 -13.47 15.82
N SER A 81 -11.45 -12.20 15.43
CA SER A 81 -10.70 -11.13 16.08
C SER A 81 -11.66 -10.10 16.68
N ASP A 82 -11.46 -9.88 17.98
CA ASP A 82 -11.84 -8.73 18.81
C ASP A 82 -12.85 -7.74 18.21
N ASN A 83 -14.01 -7.57 18.85
CA ASN A 83 -15.10 -6.66 18.45
C ASN A 83 -14.61 -5.22 18.12
N SER A 84 -13.45 -4.82 18.67
CA SER A 84 -12.80 -3.53 18.38
C SER A 84 -12.15 -3.43 16.99
N GLU A 85 -11.65 -4.52 16.41
CA GLU A 85 -11.06 -4.51 15.05
C GLU A 85 -12.16 -4.32 13.99
N ASP A 86 -13.27 -5.04 14.13
CA ASP A 86 -14.45 -4.89 13.29
C ASP A 86 -15.07 -3.49 13.40
N GLU A 87 -15.10 -2.91 14.61
CA GLU A 87 -15.56 -1.53 14.81
C GLU A 87 -14.62 -0.51 14.14
N ASN A 88 -13.30 -0.65 14.32
CA ASN A 88 -12.33 0.23 13.66
C ASN A 88 -12.43 0.11 12.13
N LEU A 89 -12.69 -1.08 11.60
CA LEU A 89 -12.88 -1.28 10.16
C LEU A 89 -14.12 -0.52 9.66
N ARG A 90 -15.26 -0.64 10.36
CA ARG A 90 -16.50 0.10 10.04
C ARG A 90 -16.30 1.62 10.09
N LEU A 91 -15.60 2.11 11.11
CA LEU A 91 -15.28 3.54 11.24
C LEU A 91 -14.35 4.02 10.12
N LEU A 92 -13.39 3.19 9.69
CA LEU A 92 -12.51 3.49 8.57
C LEU A 92 -13.29 3.56 7.25
N GLU A 93 -14.21 2.63 7.00
CA GLU A 93 -15.09 2.67 5.83
C GLU A 93 -15.95 3.94 5.80
N LEU A 94 -16.51 4.33 6.95
CA LEU A 94 -17.29 5.57 7.06
C LEU A 94 -16.40 6.81 6.83
N ALA A 95 -15.18 6.82 7.38
CA ALA A 95 -14.24 7.91 7.17
C ALA A 95 -13.82 8.04 5.70
N LEU A 96 -13.62 6.93 5.00
CA LEU A 96 -13.35 6.90 3.57
C LEU A 96 -14.51 7.48 2.75
N LYS A 97 -15.76 7.15 3.10
CA LYS A 97 -16.97 7.70 2.45
C LYS A 97 -17.13 9.22 2.64
N LYS A 98 -16.56 9.77 3.71
CA LYS A 98 -16.59 11.22 4.02
C LYS A 98 -15.48 12.02 3.35
N LEU A 99 -14.51 11.38 2.69
CA LEU A 99 -13.49 12.09 1.93
C LEU A 99 -14.07 12.69 0.65
N ASP A 100 -13.50 13.81 0.22
CA ASP A 100 -13.74 14.33 -1.12
C ASP A 100 -13.36 13.29 -2.19
N PRO A 101 -14.10 13.19 -3.32
CA PRO A 101 -13.84 12.19 -4.36
C PRO A 101 -12.40 12.16 -4.89
N LYS A 102 -11.70 13.31 -4.97
CA LYS A 102 -10.31 13.34 -5.44
C LYS A 102 -9.35 12.74 -4.42
N ASP A 103 -9.59 13.00 -3.13
CA ASP A 103 -8.81 12.43 -2.03
C ASP A 103 -9.07 10.92 -1.90
N TYR A 104 -10.34 10.50 -1.94
CA TYR A 104 -10.74 9.09 -1.94
C TYR A 104 -10.05 8.33 -3.08
N LYS A 105 -10.14 8.84 -4.32
CA LYS A 105 -9.51 8.25 -5.50
C LYS A 105 -8.00 8.06 -5.31
N LEU A 106 -7.29 9.08 -4.80
CA LEU A 106 -5.84 8.96 -4.56
C LEU A 106 -5.51 7.90 -3.52
N ILE A 107 -6.28 7.80 -2.43
CA ILE A 107 -6.08 6.79 -1.40
C ILE A 107 -6.34 5.39 -1.96
N VAL A 108 -7.42 5.20 -2.73
CA VAL A 108 -7.75 3.91 -3.33
C VAL A 108 -6.65 3.44 -4.26
N LEU A 109 -6.25 4.27 -5.24
CA LEU A 109 -5.21 3.91 -6.20
C LEU A 109 -3.89 3.59 -5.50
N ARG A 110 -3.52 4.38 -4.49
CA ARG A 110 -2.22 4.26 -3.84
C ARG A 110 -2.16 3.12 -2.82
N GLU A 111 -3.13 3.06 -1.91
CA GLU A 111 -3.06 2.24 -0.72
C GLU A 111 -3.86 0.93 -0.88
N ILE A 112 -4.95 0.94 -1.64
CA ILE A 112 -5.81 -0.26 -1.84
C ILE A 112 -5.37 -1.02 -3.10
N GLU A 113 -5.26 -0.32 -4.23
CA GLU A 113 -4.79 -0.93 -5.48
C GLU A 113 -3.28 -1.19 -5.46
N GLY A 114 -2.53 -0.44 -4.64
CA GLY A 114 -1.09 -0.62 -4.44
C GLY A 114 -0.24 -0.05 -5.58
N LEU A 115 -0.77 0.91 -6.34
CA LEU A 115 -0.06 1.55 -7.43
C LEU A 115 1.10 2.41 -6.90
N SER A 116 2.23 2.42 -7.62
CA SER A 116 3.30 3.41 -7.41
C SER A 116 2.79 4.82 -7.75
N TRP A 117 3.41 5.88 -7.21
CA TRP A 117 3.00 7.25 -7.56
C TRP A 117 3.14 7.53 -9.06
N LYS A 118 4.17 6.98 -9.70
CA LYS A 118 4.31 6.98 -11.16
C LYS A 118 3.09 6.35 -11.86
N GLN A 119 2.64 5.18 -11.41
CA GLN A 119 1.44 4.52 -11.97
C GLN A 119 0.15 5.28 -11.65
N VAL A 120 0.03 5.87 -10.45
CA VAL A 120 -1.11 6.73 -10.10
C VAL A 120 -1.20 7.90 -11.08
N VAL A 121 -0.08 8.58 -11.35
CA VAL A 121 -0.03 9.67 -12.33
C VAL A 121 -0.43 9.17 -13.71
N SER A 122 0.14 8.06 -14.20
CA SER A 122 -0.23 7.50 -15.50
C SER A 122 -1.72 7.14 -15.60
N HIS A 123 -2.32 6.63 -14.52
CA HIS A 123 -3.75 6.31 -14.45
C HIS A 123 -4.65 7.54 -14.38
N LEU A 124 -4.17 8.64 -13.78
CA LEU A 124 -4.88 9.92 -13.78
C LEU A 124 -4.81 10.58 -15.16
N ALA A 125 -3.63 10.55 -15.79
CA ALA A 125 -3.41 11.09 -17.12
C ALA A 125 -4.30 10.40 -18.17
N SER A 126 -4.46 9.08 -18.10
CA SER A 126 -5.37 8.34 -18.99
C SER A 126 -6.85 8.71 -18.84
N LYS A 127 -7.21 9.39 -17.74
CA LYS A 127 -8.54 9.91 -17.45
C LYS A 127 -8.63 11.44 -17.59
N GLY A 128 -7.64 12.07 -18.22
CA GLY A 128 -7.61 13.51 -18.49
C GLY A 128 -7.11 14.39 -17.33
N GLU A 129 -6.55 13.80 -16.26
CA GLU A 129 -5.95 14.54 -15.15
C GLU A 129 -4.42 14.44 -15.23
N ASP A 130 -3.75 15.46 -15.78
CA ASP A 130 -2.28 15.50 -15.82
C ASP A 130 -1.70 16.20 -14.59
N ILE A 131 -0.92 15.47 -13.79
CA ILE A 131 -0.24 15.98 -12.59
C ILE A 131 1.13 15.33 -12.44
N THR A 132 2.06 16.04 -11.83
CA THR A 132 3.40 15.49 -11.53
C THR A 132 3.34 14.46 -10.39
N GLU A 133 4.33 13.56 -10.35
CA GLU A 133 4.49 12.58 -9.25
C GLU A 133 4.60 13.26 -7.89
N ALA A 134 5.32 14.38 -7.81
CA ALA A 134 5.44 15.18 -6.59
C ALA A 134 4.08 15.73 -6.13
N SER A 135 3.27 16.24 -7.06
CA SER A 135 1.91 16.72 -6.77
C SER A 135 1.00 15.59 -6.31
N ALA A 136 1.00 14.45 -6.99
CA ALA A 136 0.24 13.26 -6.61
C ALA A 136 0.60 12.81 -5.19
N ARG A 137 1.89 12.73 -4.87
CA ARG A 137 2.39 12.37 -3.54
C ARG A 137 1.97 13.36 -2.46
N GLN A 138 2.07 14.67 -2.72
CA GLN A 138 1.66 15.69 -1.76
C GLN A 138 0.15 15.66 -1.52
N ARG A 139 -0.65 15.54 -2.59
CA ARG A 139 -2.12 15.38 -2.50
C ARG A 139 -2.50 14.14 -1.70
N GLY A 140 -1.89 12.99 -2.00
CA GLY A 140 -2.12 11.75 -1.27
C GLY A 140 -1.76 11.84 0.22
N ASN A 141 -0.63 12.48 0.55
CA ASN A 141 -0.27 12.71 1.96
C ASN A 141 -1.30 13.59 2.68
N ARG A 142 -1.85 14.62 2.00
CA ARG A 142 -2.92 15.45 2.57
C ARG A 142 -4.23 14.66 2.73
N ALA A 143 -4.58 13.83 1.75
CA ALA A 143 -5.73 12.94 1.79
C ALA A 143 -5.63 11.98 2.99
N LEU A 144 -4.47 11.35 3.22
CA LEU A 144 -4.23 10.50 4.38
C LEU A 144 -4.36 11.25 5.72
N LYS A 145 -3.86 12.50 5.79
CA LYS A 145 -4.04 13.34 7.00
C LYS A 145 -5.51 13.64 7.26
N ARG A 146 -6.28 13.94 6.21
CA ARG A 146 -7.73 14.19 6.30
C ARG A 146 -8.48 12.92 6.71
N LEU A 147 -8.20 11.79 6.09
CA LEU A 147 -8.78 10.49 6.45
C LEU A 147 -8.55 10.18 7.93
N ARG A 148 -7.29 10.34 8.39
CA ARG A 148 -6.93 10.14 9.78
C ARG A 148 -7.74 11.04 10.71
N LYS A 149 -7.88 12.33 10.38
CA LYS A 149 -8.66 13.29 11.17
C LYS A 149 -10.13 12.83 11.28
N ILE A 150 -10.78 12.55 10.15
CA ILE A 150 -12.18 12.11 10.11
C ILE A 150 -12.38 10.82 10.92
N PHE A 151 -11.46 9.85 10.78
CA PHE A 151 -11.52 8.60 11.52
C PHE A 151 -11.50 8.84 13.04
N PHE A 152 -10.57 9.66 13.54
CA PHE A 152 -10.48 9.93 14.98
C PHE A 152 -11.64 10.78 15.50
N GLU A 153 -12.19 11.69 14.69
CA GLU A 153 -13.42 12.41 15.03
C GLU A 153 -14.59 11.43 15.20
N LEU A 154 -14.80 10.54 14.22
CA LEU A 154 -15.82 9.50 14.31
C LEU A 154 -15.62 8.60 15.54
N LYS A 155 -14.39 8.17 15.80
CA LYS A 155 -14.06 7.32 16.96
C LYS A 155 -14.33 8.01 18.30
N ASN A 156 -14.09 9.31 18.39
CA ASN A 156 -14.35 10.08 19.61
C ASN A 156 -15.86 10.30 19.86
N HIS A 157 -16.69 10.28 18.81
CA HIS A 157 -18.15 10.38 18.94
C HIS A 157 -18.84 9.04 19.28
N HIS A 158 -18.14 7.91 19.17
CA HIS A 158 -18.66 6.57 19.50
C HIS A 158 -18.20 6.07 20.90
N LYS A 159 -17.46 6.89 21.65
CA LYS A 159 -17.12 6.64 23.07
C LYS A 159 -18.17 7.25 23.98
#